data_AF-A0A161MAG2-F1
#
_entry.id   AF-A0A161MAG2-F1
#
_cell.length_a   1.000
_cell.length_b   1.000
_cell.length_c   1.000
_cell.angle_alpha   90.00
_cell.angle_beta   90.00
_cell.angle_gamma   90.00
#
_symmetry.space_group_name_H-M   'P 1'
#
loop_
_entity.id
_entity.type
_entity.pdbx_description
1 polymer ?
#
loop_
_entity_poly.entity_id
_entity_poly.type
_entity_poly.pdbx_seq_one_letter_code
_entity_poly.pdbx_strand_id
1 'polypeptide(L)'
;VIGAPIIKYGDSTVLVQHSESGLWVTSKSYETKKKGVGKVEEKQAVLHEEGKMDDGLDFSRSQEEESRTARVIRKCSSLFTQFIRGLEELQMNRRHSLFCATVNLNEMVMCLEDLINYFAQPEEDMEHEEKQNKLRALRNRQDLFQEEGILNLILEAIDKINVITSQGFLVNLA
;
A
#
# COMPACT_ATOMS: atom_id res chain seq x y z
N VAL A 1 8.46 20.21 -26.24
CA VAL A 1 9.49 20.91 -25.42
C VAL A 1 9.08 20.77 -23.97
N ILE A 2 10.00 20.45 -23.06
CA ILE A 2 9.72 20.04 -21.66
C ILE A 2 9.45 21.25 -20.72
N GLY A 3 9.72 22.48 -21.17
CA GLY A 3 9.50 23.69 -20.35
C GLY A 3 10.68 24.03 -19.43
N ALA A 4 10.51 25.02 -18.55
CA ALA A 4 11.55 25.48 -17.63
C ALA A 4 11.47 24.73 -16.27
N PRO A 5 12.61 24.27 -15.70
CA PRO A 5 12.63 23.58 -14.43
C PRO A 5 12.58 24.58 -13.25
N ILE A 6 11.38 24.89 -12.77
CA ILE A 6 11.17 25.91 -11.74
C ILE A 6 11.25 25.33 -10.31
N ILE A 7 10.77 24.08 -10.13
CA ILE A 7 10.70 23.42 -8.82
C ILE A 7 11.88 22.46 -8.67
N LYS A 8 12.58 22.54 -7.53
CA LYS A 8 13.72 21.70 -7.16
C LYS A 8 13.40 20.84 -5.94
N TYR A 9 14.05 19.69 -5.84
CA TYR A 9 14.00 18.86 -4.62
C TYR A 9 14.90 19.48 -3.55
N GLY A 10 14.38 19.67 -2.33
CA GLY A 10 15.11 20.21 -1.17
C GLY A 10 15.38 21.72 -1.15
N ASP A 11 15.33 22.40 -2.31
CA ASP A 11 15.63 23.84 -2.41
C ASP A 11 14.40 24.72 -2.70
N SER A 12 13.26 24.10 -3.04
CA SER A 12 12.02 24.82 -3.33
C SER A 12 11.00 24.56 -2.23
N THR A 13 10.67 25.61 -1.50
CA THR A 13 9.56 25.62 -0.56
C THR A 13 8.28 25.99 -1.32
N VAL A 14 7.28 25.11 -1.27
CA VAL A 14 6.01 25.27 -1.95
C VAL A 14 4.85 25.41 -0.97
N LEU A 15 3.84 26.14 -1.39
CA LEU A 15 2.54 26.21 -0.73
C LEU A 15 1.52 25.53 -1.64
N VAL A 16 0.64 24.72 -1.06
CA VAL A 16 -0.37 23.98 -1.83
C VAL A 16 -1.72 24.65 -1.66
N GLN A 17 -2.36 24.98 -2.78
CA GLN A 17 -3.68 25.59 -2.83
C GLN A 17 -4.59 24.76 -3.73
N HIS A 18 -5.82 24.54 -3.29
CA HIS A 18 -6.85 23.95 -4.12
C HIS A 18 -7.31 24.96 -5.19
N SER A 19 -7.20 24.59 -6.46
CA SER A 19 -7.36 25.54 -7.58
C SER A 19 -8.77 26.15 -7.70
N GLU A 20 -9.82 25.40 -7.35
CA GLU A 20 -11.20 25.87 -7.54
C GLU A 20 -11.72 26.63 -6.31
N SER A 21 -11.49 26.08 -5.12
CA SER A 21 -11.97 26.70 -3.87
C SER A 21 -11.04 27.78 -3.31
N GLY A 22 -9.80 27.86 -3.81
CA GLY A 22 -8.78 28.79 -3.31
C GLY A 22 -8.27 28.46 -1.90
N LEU A 23 -8.65 27.33 -1.31
CA LEU A 23 -8.26 26.94 0.05
C LEU A 23 -6.80 26.46 0.08
N TRP A 24 -6.07 26.87 1.10
CA TRP A 24 -4.69 26.45 1.35
C TRP A 24 -4.66 25.16 2.16
N VAL A 25 -3.69 24.29 1.88
CA VAL A 25 -3.36 23.15 2.74
C VAL A 25 -2.60 23.68 3.95
N THR A 26 -3.16 23.53 5.15
CA THR A 26 -2.55 23.92 6.42
C THR A 26 -2.75 22.85 7.49
N SER A 27 -2.07 22.96 8.64
CA SER A 27 -2.21 22.01 9.75
C SER A 27 -3.08 22.54 10.90
N LYS A 28 -3.93 21.67 11.46
CA LYS A 28 -4.62 21.91 12.73
C LYS A 28 -4.07 20.95 13.79
N SER A 29 -3.56 21.51 14.89
CA SER A 29 -3.11 20.73 16.04
C SER A 29 -4.25 20.54 17.04
N TYR A 30 -4.35 19.35 17.62
CA TYR A 30 -5.22 19.09 18.76
C TYR A 30 -4.54 18.12 19.73
N GLU A 31 -4.82 18.28 21.03
CA GLU A 31 -4.25 17.43 22.08
C GLU A 31 -5.18 16.24 22.35
N THR A 32 -4.68 15.01 22.18
CA THR A 32 -5.40 13.79 22.53
C THR A 32 -4.71 13.06 23.68
N LYS A 33 -5.48 12.40 24.56
CA LYS A 33 -4.92 11.52 25.59
C LYS A 33 -4.88 10.09 25.07
N LYS A 34 -3.68 9.54 24.86
CA LYS A 34 -3.47 8.14 24.47
C LYS A 34 -3.08 7.30 25.69
N LYS A 35 -3.74 6.15 25.85
CA LYS A 35 -3.49 5.20 26.94
C LYS A 35 -2.02 4.75 26.90
N GLY A 36 -1.29 4.94 28.00
CA GLY A 36 0.12 4.55 28.11
C GLY A 36 1.15 5.56 27.58
N VAL A 37 0.73 6.61 26.88
CA VAL A 37 1.62 7.64 26.29
C VAL A 37 1.39 9.02 26.90
N GLY A 38 0.19 9.27 27.44
CA GLY A 38 -0.17 10.56 28.04
C GLY A 38 -0.81 11.50 27.02
N LYS A 39 -0.58 12.81 27.16
CA LYS A 39 -1.07 13.83 26.23
C LYS A 39 -0.16 13.86 25.00
N VAL A 40 -0.75 13.69 23.82
CA VAL A 40 -0.06 13.68 22.53
C VAL A 40 -0.68 14.77 21.65
N GLU A 41 0.17 15.61 21.08
CA GLU A 41 -0.24 16.56 20.05
C GLU A 41 -0.35 15.81 18.71
N GLU A 42 -1.53 15.85 18.11
CA GLU A 42 -1.76 15.35 16.76
C GLU A 42 -1.95 16.53 15.81
N LYS A 43 -1.30 16.45 14.64
CA LYS A 43 -1.45 17.41 13.56
C LYS A 43 -2.24 16.77 12.42
N GLN A 44 -3.32 17.42 12.03
CA GLN A 44 -4.13 17.02 10.87
C GLN A 44 -4.02 18.08 9.77
N ALA A 45 -3.74 17.67 8.55
CA ALA A 45 -3.81 18.55 7.39
C ALA A 45 -5.27 18.85 7.04
N VAL A 46 -5.59 20.12 6.80
CA VAL A 46 -6.92 20.64 6.47
C VAL A 46 -6.82 21.64 5.32
N LEU A 47 -7.92 21.81 4.58
CA LEU A 47 -8.08 22.92 3.64
C LEU A 47 -8.72 24.10 4.37
N HIS A 48 -8.07 25.26 4.35
CA HIS A 48 -8.51 26.44 5.09
C HIS A 48 -8.36 27.72 4.26
N GLU A 49 -9.17 28.74 4.55
CA GLU A 49 -9.16 30.03 3.84
C GLU A 49 -7.83 30.77 4.05
N GLU A 50 -7.24 30.63 5.24
CA GLU A 50 -5.95 31.18 5.62
C GLU A 50 -4.96 30.06 5.93
N GLY A 51 -3.76 30.12 5.37
CA GLY A 51 -2.63 29.27 5.77
C GLY A 51 -1.86 29.87 6.95
N LYS A 52 -1.03 29.05 7.59
CA LYS A 52 -0.06 29.46 8.60
C LYS A 52 1.30 29.75 7.96
N MET A 53 2.15 30.47 8.68
CA MET A 53 3.50 30.82 8.22
C MET A 53 4.45 29.61 8.14
N ASP A 54 4.11 28.50 8.79
CA ASP A 54 4.88 27.25 8.81
C ASP A 54 4.37 26.18 7.83
N ASP A 55 3.50 26.54 6.87
CA ASP A 55 2.95 25.62 5.87
C ASP A 55 3.89 25.34 4.68
N GLY A 56 5.12 25.84 4.72
CA GLY A 56 6.11 25.58 3.67
C GLY A 56 6.42 24.10 3.54
N LEU A 57 6.17 23.53 2.36
CA LEU A 57 6.46 22.13 2.05
C LEU A 57 7.66 22.04 1.11
N ASP A 58 8.61 21.17 1.44
CA ASP A 58 9.73 20.85 0.54
C ASP A 58 9.48 19.51 -0.14
N PHE A 59 9.84 19.40 -1.42
CA PHE A 59 9.77 18.13 -2.12
C PHE A 59 11.04 17.32 -1.95
N SER A 60 10.86 16.05 -1.62
CA SER A 60 11.91 15.02 -1.69
C SER A 60 11.45 13.89 -2.60
N ARG A 61 12.36 13.33 -3.41
CA ARG A 61 12.05 12.22 -4.31
C ARG A 61 12.53 10.90 -3.70
N SER A 62 11.60 9.98 -3.49
CA SER A 62 11.89 8.59 -3.11
C SER A 62 12.75 7.88 -4.18
N GLN A 63 13.56 6.91 -3.73
CA GLN A 63 14.42 6.09 -4.59
C GLN A 63 13.59 5.27 -5.58
N GLU A 64 14.17 4.91 -6.73
CA GLU A 64 13.45 4.20 -7.79
C GLU A 64 12.88 2.85 -7.32
N GLU A 65 13.66 2.09 -6.53
CA GLU A 65 13.23 0.80 -5.98
C GLU A 65 12.04 0.91 -5.04
N GLU A 66 12.05 1.91 -4.14
CA GLU A 66 10.95 2.18 -3.21
C GLU A 66 9.69 2.61 -3.97
N SER A 67 9.85 3.48 -4.99
CA SER A 67 8.76 3.89 -5.88
C SER A 67 8.15 2.71 -6.64
N ARG A 68 8.98 1.75 -7.07
CA ARG A 68 8.51 0.50 -7.70
C ARG A 68 7.76 -0.35 -6.68
N THR A 69 8.31 -0.52 -5.48
CA THR A 69 7.71 -1.30 -4.40
C THR A 69 6.33 -0.77 -4.01
N ALA A 70 6.18 0.54 -3.84
CA ALA A 70 4.89 1.19 -3.54
C ALA A 70 3.82 0.89 -4.61
N ARG A 71 4.23 0.81 -5.89
CA ARG A 71 3.31 0.43 -6.98
C ARG A 71 2.88 -1.03 -6.88
N VAL A 72 3.80 -1.93 -6.55
CA VAL A 72 3.49 -3.35 -6.33
C VAL A 72 2.52 -3.49 -5.16
N ILE A 73 2.80 -2.85 -4.02
CA ILE A 73 1.93 -2.83 -2.84
C ILE A 73 0.52 -2.39 -3.22
N ARG A 74 0.37 -1.24 -3.90
CA ARG A 74 -0.94 -0.74 -4.32
C ARG A 74 -1.71 -1.75 -5.18
N LYS A 75 -1.03 -2.43 -6.11
CA LYS A 75 -1.66 -3.46 -6.95
C LYS A 75 -2.07 -4.68 -6.11
N CYS A 76 -1.19 -5.16 -5.24
CA CYS A 76 -1.48 -6.27 -4.33
C CYS A 76 -2.65 -5.95 -3.40
N SER A 77 -2.64 -4.81 -2.70
CA SER A 77 -3.76 -4.39 -1.83
C SER A 77 -5.07 -4.42 -2.58
N SER A 78 -5.12 -3.83 -3.78
CA SER A 78 -6.33 -3.80 -4.60
C SER A 78 -6.83 -5.21 -4.95
N LEU A 79 -5.93 -6.10 -5.38
CA LEU A 79 -6.28 -7.46 -5.79
C LEU A 79 -6.73 -8.31 -4.58
N PHE A 80 -6.00 -8.27 -3.47
CA PHE A 80 -6.38 -9.00 -2.26
C PHE A 80 -7.71 -8.49 -1.68
N THR A 81 -7.93 -7.17 -1.61
CA THR A 81 -9.21 -6.62 -1.15
C THR A 81 -10.37 -7.05 -2.04
N GLN A 82 -10.20 -7.01 -3.36
CA GLN A 82 -11.23 -7.48 -4.30
C GLN A 82 -11.49 -8.98 -4.14
N PHE A 83 -10.43 -9.77 -3.98
CA PHE A 83 -10.51 -11.21 -3.77
C PHE A 83 -11.25 -11.55 -2.46
N ILE A 84 -10.88 -10.93 -1.34
CA ILE A 84 -11.54 -11.09 -0.04
C ILE A 84 -13.02 -10.75 -0.15
N ARG A 85 -13.36 -9.61 -0.74
CA ARG A 85 -14.76 -9.22 -0.96
C ARG A 85 -15.52 -10.25 -1.79
N GLY A 86 -14.90 -10.79 -2.84
CA GLY A 86 -15.48 -11.88 -3.62
C GLY A 86 -15.77 -13.12 -2.77
N LEU A 87 -14.83 -13.53 -1.91
CA LEU A 87 -15.02 -14.65 -0.99
C LEU A 87 -16.16 -14.40 0.00
N GLU A 88 -16.31 -13.18 0.50
CA GLU A 88 -17.44 -12.80 1.36
C GLU A 88 -18.78 -12.90 0.63
N GLU A 89 -18.84 -12.38 -0.61
CA GLU A 89 -20.03 -12.49 -1.46
C GLU A 89 -20.38 -13.97 -1.74
N LEU A 90 -19.37 -14.83 -1.96
CA LEU A 90 -19.56 -16.26 -2.13
C LEU A 90 -20.10 -16.93 -0.86
N GLN A 91 -19.53 -16.59 0.31
CA GLN A 91 -19.95 -17.12 1.60
C GLN A 91 -21.41 -16.75 1.93
N MET A 92 -21.82 -15.50 1.65
CA MET A 92 -23.17 -15.01 1.93
C MET A 92 -24.21 -15.53 0.94
N ASN A 93 -23.93 -15.45 -0.36
CA ASN A 93 -24.94 -15.71 -1.39
C ASN A 93 -24.92 -17.16 -1.90
N ARG A 94 -23.85 -17.92 -1.63
CA ARG A 94 -23.61 -19.28 -2.15
C ARG A 94 -23.69 -19.37 -3.68
N ARG A 95 -23.46 -18.26 -4.39
CA ARG A 95 -23.52 -18.17 -5.85
C ARG A 95 -22.13 -17.98 -6.44
N HIS A 96 -21.61 -19.05 -7.02
CA HIS A 96 -20.32 -19.07 -7.72
C HIS A 96 -20.25 -18.08 -8.88
N SER A 97 -21.35 -17.84 -9.59
CA SER A 97 -21.36 -16.92 -10.74
C SER A 97 -21.05 -15.47 -10.35
N LEU A 98 -21.41 -15.04 -9.14
CA LEU A 98 -21.10 -13.69 -8.64
C LEU A 98 -19.62 -13.58 -8.29
N PHE A 99 -19.06 -14.61 -7.66
CA PHE A 99 -17.62 -14.67 -7.38
C PHE A 99 -16.78 -14.58 -8.66
N CYS A 100 -17.10 -15.37 -9.68
CA CYS A 100 -16.37 -15.37 -10.95
C CYS A 100 -16.55 -14.07 -11.75
N ALA A 101 -17.61 -13.30 -11.50
CA ALA A 101 -17.80 -11.99 -12.12
C ALA A 101 -16.99 -10.89 -11.42
N THR A 102 -16.81 -11.00 -10.09
CA THR A 102 -16.11 -10.00 -9.27
C THR A 102 -14.60 -10.27 -9.20
N VAL A 103 -14.15 -11.52 -9.34
CA VAL A 103 -12.76 -11.93 -9.11
C VAL A 103 -12.12 -12.54 -10.35
N ASN A 104 -10.96 -12.00 -10.73
CA ASN A 104 -10.10 -12.60 -11.76
C ASN A 104 -9.06 -13.54 -11.13
N LEU A 105 -9.35 -14.83 -11.14
CA LEU A 105 -8.46 -15.84 -10.55
C LEU A 105 -7.12 -15.95 -11.27
N ASN A 106 -7.08 -15.78 -12.59
CA ASN A 106 -5.82 -15.83 -13.35
C ASN A 106 -4.90 -14.69 -12.94
N GLU A 107 -5.43 -13.48 -12.81
CA GLU A 107 -4.65 -12.33 -12.33
C GLU A 107 -4.17 -12.53 -10.89
N MET A 108 -4.98 -13.16 -10.04
CA MET A 108 -4.58 -13.50 -8.67
C MET A 108 -3.41 -14.50 -8.65
N VAL A 109 -3.46 -15.56 -9.46
CA VAL A 109 -2.38 -16.54 -9.58
C VAL A 109 -1.10 -15.88 -10.08
N MET A 110 -1.17 -15.09 -11.15
CA MET A 110 -0.01 -14.35 -11.66
C MET A 110 0.57 -13.40 -10.62
N CYS A 111 -0.29 -12.71 -9.86
CA CYS A 111 0.16 -11.84 -8.77
C CYS A 111 0.93 -12.61 -7.69
N LEU A 112 0.46 -13.81 -7.31
CA LEU A 112 1.16 -14.65 -6.33
C LEU A 112 2.50 -15.16 -6.86
N GLU A 113 2.56 -15.60 -8.12
CA GLU A 113 3.81 -16.02 -8.79
C GLU A 113 4.82 -14.87 -8.87
N ASP A 114 4.35 -13.67 -9.25
CA ASP A 114 5.17 -12.47 -9.28
C ASP A 114 5.70 -12.13 -7.89
N LEU A 115 4.89 -12.24 -6.83
CA LEU A 115 5.33 -12.00 -5.45
C LEU A 115 6.36 -13.01 -4.96
N ILE A 116 6.21 -14.29 -5.30
CA ILE A 116 7.21 -15.32 -4.96
C ILE A 116 8.56 -14.95 -5.58
N ASN A 117 8.58 -14.59 -6.87
CA ASN A 117 9.79 -14.17 -7.55
C ASN A 117 10.32 -12.83 -7.02
N TYR A 118 9.43 -11.90 -6.66
CA TYR A 118 9.78 -10.60 -6.11
C TYR A 118 10.53 -10.72 -4.79
N PHE A 119 10.13 -11.66 -3.94
CA PHE A 119 10.76 -11.93 -2.64
C PHE A 119 11.78 -13.07 -2.66
N ALA A 120 12.18 -13.55 -3.84
CA ALA A 120 13.18 -14.59 -3.97
C ALA A 120 14.51 -14.19 -3.30
N GLN A 121 15.13 -15.15 -2.62
CA GLN A 121 16.44 -14.95 -2.01
C GLN A 121 17.52 -14.88 -3.11
N PRO A 122 18.60 -14.11 -2.90
CA PRO A 122 19.73 -14.10 -3.82
C PRO A 122 20.43 -15.47 -3.84
N GLU A 123 21.01 -15.82 -5.00
CA GLU A 123 21.74 -17.07 -5.21
C GLU A 123 22.93 -17.25 -4.25
N GLU A 124 23.27 -18.50 -3.96
CA GLU A 124 24.26 -18.81 -2.93
C GLU A 124 25.70 -18.52 -3.36
N ASP A 125 25.99 -18.71 -4.64
CA ASP A 125 27.29 -18.59 -5.32
C ASP A 125 27.64 -17.17 -5.78
N MET A 126 26.77 -16.21 -5.49
CA MET A 126 26.99 -14.78 -5.76
C MET A 126 28.11 -14.18 -4.90
N GLU A 127 28.77 -13.14 -5.43
CA GLU A 127 29.76 -12.37 -4.67
C GLU A 127 29.19 -11.83 -3.35
N HIS A 128 29.98 -11.89 -2.28
CA HIS A 128 29.53 -11.50 -0.94
C HIS A 128 28.99 -10.08 -0.85
N GLU A 129 29.64 -9.10 -1.51
CA GLU A 129 29.20 -7.71 -1.49
C GLU A 129 27.83 -7.54 -2.17
N GLU A 130 27.66 -8.10 -3.37
CA GLU A 130 26.40 -8.08 -4.11
C GLU A 130 25.28 -8.78 -3.33
N LYS A 131 25.59 -9.93 -2.73
CA LYS A 131 24.65 -10.69 -1.89
C LYS A 131 24.16 -9.87 -0.70
N GLN A 132 25.05 -9.18 0.01
CA GLN A 132 24.66 -8.32 1.13
C GLN A 132 23.77 -7.15 0.69
N ASN A 133 24.05 -6.55 -0.47
CA ASN A 133 23.21 -5.48 -1.02
C ASN A 133 21.81 -5.99 -1.38
N LYS A 134 21.69 -7.14 -2.06
CA LYS A 134 20.40 -7.76 -2.39
C LYS A 134 19.60 -8.17 -1.15
N LEU A 135 20.26 -8.68 -0.10
CA LEU A 135 19.60 -9.01 1.17
C LEU A 135 19.06 -7.76 1.88
N ARG A 136 19.81 -6.65 1.86
CA ARG A 136 19.35 -5.37 2.42
C ARG A 136 18.12 -4.85 1.66
N ALA A 137 18.17 -4.88 0.33
CA ALA A 137 17.05 -4.49 -0.53
C ALA A 137 15.82 -5.40 -0.31
N LEU A 138 16.02 -6.72 -0.18
CA LEU A 138 14.95 -7.67 0.14
C LEU A 138 14.29 -7.36 1.49
N ARG A 139 15.08 -7.08 2.53
CA ARG A 139 14.56 -6.72 3.84
C ARG A 139 13.73 -5.44 3.80
N ASN A 140 14.23 -4.39 3.13
CA ASN A 140 13.50 -3.13 2.95
C ASN A 140 12.12 -3.38 2.28
N ARG A 141 12.09 -4.17 1.21
CA ARG A 141 10.83 -4.55 0.55
C ARG A 141 9.87 -5.31 1.47
N GLN A 142 10.39 -6.20 2.32
CA GLN A 142 9.58 -6.93 3.31
C GLN A 142 9.00 -5.99 4.37
N ASP A 143 9.82 -5.07 4.89
CA ASP A 143 9.41 -4.09 5.90
C ASP A 143 8.28 -3.21 5.36
N LEU A 144 8.41 -2.69 4.13
CA LEU A 144 7.37 -1.88 3.46
C LEU A 144 6.03 -2.64 3.31
N PHE A 145 6.07 -3.93 2.95
CA PHE A 145 4.84 -4.74 2.83
C PHE A 145 4.18 -4.98 4.19
N GLN A 146 4.97 -5.08 5.25
CA GLN A 146 4.46 -5.23 6.61
C GLN A 146 3.85 -3.93 7.13
N GLU A 147 4.49 -2.78 6.90
CA GLU A 147 3.98 -1.45 7.27
C GLU A 147 2.65 -1.14 6.58
N GLU A 148 2.52 -1.49 5.29
CA GLU A 148 1.30 -1.32 4.51
C GLU A 148 0.24 -2.42 4.79
N GLY A 149 0.52 -3.35 5.70
CA GLY A 149 -0.45 -4.34 6.17
C GLY A 149 -0.82 -5.43 5.16
N ILE A 150 -0.02 -5.64 4.12
CA ILE A 150 -0.29 -6.64 3.07
C ILE A 150 -0.37 -8.06 3.66
N LEU A 151 0.46 -8.36 4.66
CA LEU A 151 0.42 -9.66 5.35
C LEU A 151 -0.95 -9.93 6.00
N ASN A 152 -1.61 -8.91 6.54
CA ASN A 152 -2.93 -9.07 7.14
C ASN A 152 -3.97 -9.43 6.09
N LEU A 153 -3.89 -8.81 4.90
CA LEU A 153 -4.78 -9.14 3.78
C LEU A 153 -4.56 -10.58 3.28
N ILE A 154 -3.31 -11.04 3.22
CA ILE A 154 -3.00 -12.42 2.83
C ILE A 154 -3.57 -13.41 3.85
N LEU A 155 -3.36 -13.16 5.15
CA LEU A 155 -3.87 -14.02 6.22
C LEU A 155 -5.41 -14.04 6.23
N GLU A 156 -6.04 -12.89 6.06
CA GLU A 156 -7.51 -12.81 5.97
C GLU A 156 -8.04 -13.60 4.77
N ALA A 157 -7.39 -13.51 3.60
CA ALA A 157 -7.76 -14.29 2.44
C ALA A 157 -7.65 -15.81 2.71
N ILE A 158 -6.58 -16.25 3.36
CA ILE A 158 -6.38 -17.66 3.77
C ILE A 158 -7.50 -18.11 4.72
N ASP A 159 -7.80 -17.32 5.74
CA ASP A 159 -8.85 -17.63 6.71
C ASP A 159 -10.21 -17.77 6.03
N LYS A 160 -10.57 -16.85 5.14
CA LYS A 160 -11.82 -16.91 4.37
C LYS A 160 -11.88 -18.14 3.46
N ILE A 161 -10.78 -18.47 2.77
CA ILE A 161 -10.69 -19.70 1.97
C ILE A 161 -10.91 -20.93 2.86
N ASN A 162 -10.26 -21.02 4.02
CA ASN A 162 -10.41 -22.14 4.94
C ASN A 162 -11.86 -22.33 5.40
N VAL A 163 -12.55 -21.24 5.73
CA VAL A 163 -13.97 -21.26 6.10
C VAL A 163 -14.83 -21.77 4.94
N ILE A 164 -14.66 -21.22 3.73
CA ILE A 164 -15.44 -21.61 2.55
C ILE A 164 -15.17 -23.07 2.16
N THR A 165 -13.93 -23.53 2.28
CA THR A 165 -13.52 -24.92 2.03
C THR A 165 -14.18 -25.87 3.03
N SER A 166 -14.10 -25.57 4.33
CA SER A 166 -14.72 -26.41 5.38
C SER A 166 -16.24 -26.48 5.28
N GLN A 167 -16.88 -25.46 4.71
CA GLN A 167 -18.32 -25.43 4.43
C GLN A 167 -18.71 -26.17 3.15
N GLY A 168 -17.74 -26.74 2.42
CA GLY A 168 -17.98 -27.52 1.20
C GLY A 168 -18.30 -26.67 -0.03
N PHE A 169 -18.16 -25.34 0.05
CA PHE A 169 -18.52 -24.46 -1.06
C PHE A 169 -17.55 -24.57 -2.24
N LEU A 170 -16.27 -24.88 -2.02
CA LEU A 170 -15.30 -25.07 -3.11
C LEU A 170 -15.43 -26.42 -3.84
N VAL A 171 -16.18 -27.39 -3.31
CA VAL A 171 -16.33 -28.74 -3.91
C VAL A 171 -17.06 -28.70 -5.27
N ASN A 172 -17.79 -27.61 -5.56
CA ASN A 172 -18.49 -27.41 -6.83
C ASN A 172 -17.65 -26.68 -7.91
N LEU A 173 -16.34 -26.46 -7.69
CA LEU A 173 -15.44 -25.80 -8.66
C LEU A 173 -14.61 -26.78 -9.51
N ALA A 174 -14.78 -28.09 -9.31
CA ALA A 174 -14.11 -29.15 -10.07
C ALA A 174 -15.01 -29.73 -11.18
#